data_AF-I8TYR3-F1
#
_entry.id   AF-I8TYR3-F1
#
_cell.length_a   1.000
_cell.length_b   1.000
_cell.length_c   1.000
_cell.angle_alpha   90.00
_cell.angle_beta   90.00
_cell.angle_gamma   90.00
#
_symmetry.space_group_name_H-M   'P 1'
#
loop_
_entity.id
_entity.type
_entity.pdbx_description
1 polymer ?
#
loop_
_entity_poly.entity_id
_entity_poly.type
_entity_poly.pdbx_seq_one_letter_code
_entity_poly.pdbx_strand_id
1 'polypeptide(L)'
;MAASCLRLICPLLILDLKAEDQPLERAQGALLLSYQASPDDPQIGSLLLANAIQNALILGKPPKPSINVERSTIKRLWWSVLLRDRWISLALRRRSQLTPKDFDVENNPLEEADFGKEIQESKVYDVHTKRILFTALQQQCRLAIIITDMVSLIFSSCDGFPMGLPSKEFPACMSRAMKTRNRLRQWETETRYALSTAPSEVHHSVMSFIKMTYVYYQYPACAIPFLTKSTDSPVSEQTGIRWMANSGGGD
;
A
#
# COMPACT_ATOMS: atom_id res chain seq x y z
N MET A 1 -26.03 17.49 -0.12
CA MET A 1 -25.50 17.62 1.25
C MET A 1 -25.91 16.46 2.16
N ALA A 2 -27.19 16.07 2.28
CA ALA A 2 -27.61 14.96 3.16
C ALA A 2 -27.05 13.57 2.76
N ALA A 3 -26.90 13.28 1.47
CA ALA A 3 -26.35 12.00 0.98
C ALA A 3 -24.84 11.81 1.24
N SER A 4 -24.10 12.91 1.37
CA SER A 4 -22.66 12.89 1.68
C SER A 4 -22.45 12.62 3.18
N CYS A 5 -23.28 13.21 4.05
CA CYS A 5 -23.25 12.92 5.49
C CYS A 5 -23.61 11.46 5.79
N LEU A 6 -24.63 10.89 5.15
CA LEU A 6 -25.04 9.48 5.37
C LEU A 6 -23.95 8.46 4.98
N ARG A 7 -23.10 8.76 3.99
CA ARG A 7 -21.96 7.89 3.61
C ARG A 7 -20.78 7.97 4.57
N LEU A 8 -20.57 9.10 5.20
CA LEU A 8 -19.56 9.32 6.26
C LEU A 8 -19.99 8.71 7.60
N ILE A 9 -21.30 8.69 7.87
CA ILE A 9 -21.85 8.26 9.15
C ILE A 9 -21.75 6.72 9.34
N CYS A 10 -21.90 5.89 8.30
CA CYS A 10 -21.87 4.43 8.46
C CYS A 10 -20.49 3.84 8.86
N PRO A 11 -19.36 4.22 8.24
CA PRO A 11 -18.05 3.70 8.67
C PRO A 11 -17.67 4.19 10.07
N LEU A 12 -17.96 5.46 10.39
CA LEU A 12 -17.68 6.04 11.70
C LEU A 12 -18.59 5.44 12.78
N LEU A 13 -19.87 5.17 12.48
CA LEU A 13 -20.77 4.47 13.39
C LEU A 13 -20.28 3.07 13.73
N ILE A 14 -19.75 2.29 12.79
CA ILE A 14 -19.21 0.95 13.10
C ILE A 14 -17.99 1.06 14.03
N LEU A 15 -17.16 2.10 13.87
CA LEU A 15 -16.04 2.38 14.78
C LEU A 15 -16.50 2.88 16.17
N ASP A 16 -17.46 3.81 16.21
CA ASP A 16 -17.90 4.48 17.44
C ASP A 16 -18.90 3.65 18.26
N LEU A 17 -19.69 2.77 17.63
CA LEU A 17 -20.68 1.94 18.32
C LEU A 17 -20.06 0.83 19.17
N LYS A 18 -18.73 0.62 19.12
CA LYS A 18 -18.05 -0.55 19.71
C LYS A 18 -18.77 -1.86 19.36
N ALA A 19 -19.39 -1.94 18.19
CA ALA A 19 -20.29 -3.05 17.83
C ALA A 19 -19.56 -4.40 17.82
N GLU A 20 -18.25 -4.38 17.52
CA GLU A 20 -17.36 -5.52 17.68
C GLU A 20 -16.53 -5.34 18.96
N ASP A 21 -16.47 -6.35 19.82
CA ASP A 21 -15.64 -6.31 21.03
C ASP A 21 -14.19 -6.75 20.78
N GLN A 22 -13.98 -7.52 19.71
CA GLN A 22 -12.73 -8.20 19.45
C GLN A 22 -11.83 -7.39 18.50
N PRO A 23 -10.51 -7.26 18.79
CA PRO A 23 -9.61 -6.44 17.97
C PRO A 23 -9.45 -6.94 16.53
N LEU A 24 -9.59 -8.24 16.28
CA LEU A 24 -9.43 -8.81 14.94
C LEU A 24 -10.53 -8.32 13.98
N GLU A 25 -11.77 -8.39 14.43
CA GLU A 25 -12.99 -8.04 13.72
C GLU A 25 -12.99 -6.53 13.45
N ARG A 26 -12.59 -5.72 14.45
CA ARG A 26 -12.37 -4.27 14.28
C ARG A 26 -11.31 -3.97 13.22
N ALA A 27 -10.17 -4.67 13.26
CA ALA A 27 -9.10 -4.46 12.29
C ALA A 27 -9.56 -4.81 10.87
N GLN A 28 -10.20 -5.96 10.70
CA GLN A 28 -10.70 -6.43 9.41
C GLN A 28 -11.79 -5.50 8.85
N GLY A 29 -12.76 -5.12 9.69
CA GLY A 29 -13.83 -4.20 9.31
C GLY A 29 -13.29 -2.82 8.90
N ALA A 30 -12.42 -2.23 9.73
CA ALA A 30 -11.81 -0.94 9.41
C ALA A 30 -10.97 -0.99 8.12
N LEU A 31 -10.23 -2.08 7.90
CA LEU A 31 -9.45 -2.28 6.69
C LEU A 31 -10.35 -2.38 5.44
N LEU A 32 -11.44 -3.16 5.50
CA LEU A 32 -12.41 -3.27 4.39
C LEU A 32 -13.07 -1.91 4.09
N LEU A 33 -13.52 -1.20 5.11
CA LEU A 33 -14.13 0.12 4.97
C LEU A 33 -13.15 1.13 4.38
N SER A 34 -11.84 0.99 4.64
CA SER A 34 -10.85 1.89 4.05
C SER A 34 -10.89 1.88 2.52
N TYR A 35 -11.32 0.78 1.87
CA TYR A 35 -11.49 0.68 0.41
C TYR A 35 -12.71 1.45 -0.12
N GLN A 36 -13.68 1.76 0.75
CA GLN A 36 -14.89 2.48 0.38
C GLN A 36 -14.80 3.99 0.62
N ALA A 37 -13.62 4.50 0.98
CA ALA A 37 -13.41 5.94 1.18
C ALA A 37 -13.82 6.72 -0.07
N SER A 38 -14.66 7.75 0.13
CA SER A 38 -15.10 8.61 -0.96
C SER A 38 -13.92 9.43 -1.51
N PRO A 39 -13.84 9.66 -2.83
CA PRO A 39 -12.91 10.65 -3.38
C PRO A 39 -13.10 12.06 -2.79
N ASP A 40 -14.31 12.39 -2.35
CA ASP A 40 -14.63 13.68 -1.72
C ASP A 40 -14.04 13.83 -0.32
N ASP A 41 -13.76 12.71 0.36
CA ASP A 41 -13.11 12.69 1.67
C ASP A 41 -12.08 11.55 1.76
N PRO A 42 -10.89 11.77 1.15
CA PRO A 42 -9.84 10.77 1.15
C PRO A 42 -9.22 10.54 2.53
N GLN A 43 -9.48 11.41 3.51
CA GLN A 43 -8.91 11.30 4.86
C GLN A 43 -9.58 10.19 5.66
N ILE A 44 -10.87 9.90 5.41
CA ILE A 44 -11.57 8.76 6.04
C ILE A 44 -10.82 7.46 5.80
N GLY A 45 -10.39 7.19 4.57
CA GLY A 45 -9.64 5.97 4.26
C GLY A 45 -8.34 5.85 5.06
N SER A 46 -7.69 6.98 5.29
CA SER A 46 -6.47 7.07 6.10
C SER A 46 -6.75 6.87 7.59
N LEU A 47 -7.87 7.39 8.10
CA LEU A 47 -8.31 7.20 9.49
C LEU A 47 -8.67 5.74 9.77
N LEU A 48 -9.45 5.13 8.87
CA LEU A 48 -9.86 3.73 8.97
C LEU A 48 -8.67 2.78 8.92
N LEU A 49 -7.70 3.08 8.05
CA LEU A 49 -6.44 2.34 8.02
C LEU A 49 -5.65 2.48 9.33
N ALA A 50 -5.57 3.68 9.89
CA ALA A 50 -4.92 3.90 11.17
C ALA A 50 -5.58 3.06 12.27
N ASN A 51 -6.92 2.99 12.28
CA ASN A 51 -7.65 2.13 13.21
C ASN A 51 -7.34 0.63 13.01
N ALA A 52 -7.24 0.17 11.76
CA ALA A 52 -6.85 -1.20 11.45
C ALA A 52 -5.45 -1.53 11.98
N ILE A 53 -4.47 -0.62 11.80
CA ILE A 53 -3.11 -0.75 12.33
C ILE A 53 -3.13 -0.85 13.86
N GLN A 54 -3.86 0.04 14.55
CA GLN A 54 -3.91 0.05 16.01
C GLN A 54 -4.50 -1.25 16.57
N ASN A 55 -5.58 -1.76 15.97
CA ASN A 55 -6.16 -3.03 16.41
C ASN A 55 -5.25 -4.23 16.09
N ALA A 56 -4.55 -4.22 14.95
CA ALA A 56 -3.55 -5.25 14.63
C ALA A 56 -2.37 -5.25 15.62
N LEU A 57 -1.92 -4.07 16.07
CA LEU A 57 -0.90 -3.94 17.12
C LEU A 57 -1.36 -4.53 18.45
N ILE A 58 -2.64 -4.35 18.82
CA ILE A 58 -3.22 -4.93 20.04
C ILE A 58 -3.16 -6.46 19.99
N LEU A 59 -3.46 -7.08 18.84
CA LEU A 59 -3.37 -8.54 18.68
C LEU A 59 -1.95 -9.09 18.90
N GLY A 60 -0.92 -8.29 18.65
CA GLY A 60 0.49 -8.65 18.83
C GLY A 60 1.01 -8.50 20.26
N LYS A 61 0.30 -7.77 21.14
CA LYS A 61 0.75 -7.46 22.50
C LYS A 61 0.29 -8.54 23.51
N PRO A 62 1.12 -8.87 24.52
CA PRO A 62 0.69 -9.68 25.64
C PRO A 62 -0.19 -8.86 26.64
N PRO A 63 -1.14 -9.50 27.36
CA PRO A 63 -1.57 -10.88 27.19
C PRO A 63 -2.36 -11.03 25.88
N LYS A 64 -2.10 -12.12 25.15
CA LYS A 64 -2.85 -12.40 23.92
C LYS A 64 -4.34 -12.50 24.27
N PRO A 65 -5.25 -12.00 23.41
CA PRO A 65 -6.68 -12.12 23.65
C PRO A 65 -7.05 -13.58 23.91
N SER A 66 -8.08 -13.82 24.73
CA SER A 66 -8.55 -15.15 25.13
C SER A 66 -8.94 -16.05 23.95
N ILE A 67 -9.19 -15.43 22.79
CA ILE A 67 -9.51 -16.10 21.53
C ILE A 67 -8.21 -16.57 20.85
N ASN A 68 -8.13 -17.88 20.58
CA ASN A 68 -7.04 -18.49 19.84
C ASN A 68 -7.16 -18.15 18.35
N VAL A 69 -6.77 -16.93 17.97
CA VAL A 69 -6.72 -16.49 16.57
C VAL A 69 -5.58 -17.21 15.86
N GLU A 70 -5.88 -17.81 14.70
CA GLU A 70 -4.86 -18.48 13.88
C GLU A 70 -3.75 -17.50 13.45
N ARG A 71 -2.49 -17.94 13.56
CA ARG A 71 -1.33 -17.13 13.16
C ARG A 71 -1.40 -16.69 11.70
N SER A 72 -1.89 -17.57 10.82
CA SER A 72 -2.12 -17.28 9.40
C SER A 72 -3.11 -16.12 9.19
N THR A 73 -4.16 -16.02 10.02
CA THR A 73 -5.12 -14.91 9.97
C THR A 73 -4.47 -13.58 10.36
N ILE A 74 -3.67 -13.57 11.42
CA ILE A 74 -2.92 -12.36 11.83
C ILE A 74 -1.92 -11.96 10.75
N LYS A 75 -1.19 -12.91 10.17
CA LYS A 75 -0.23 -12.66 9.09
C LYS A 75 -0.92 -12.08 7.85
N ARG A 76 -2.04 -12.67 7.41
CA ARG A 76 -2.86 -12.15 6.30
C ARG A 76 -3.39 -10.75 6.55
N LEU A 77 -3.80 -10.44 7.79
CA LEU A 77 -4.23 -9.10 8.19
C LEU A 77 -3.09 -8.09 8.03
N TRP A 78 -1.91 -8.38 8.58
CA TRP A 78 -0.75 -7.47 8.48
C TRP A 78 -0.34 -7.18 7.04
N TRP A 79 -0.29 -8.21 6.18
CA TRP A 79 -0.01 -8.01 4.76
C TRP A 79 -1.08 -7.17 4.06
N SER A 80 -2.35 -7.37 4.41
CA SER A 80 -3.45 -6.60 3.83
C SER A 80 -3.42 -5.14 4.30
N VAL A 81 -3.04 -4.87 5.55
CA VAL A 81 -2.80 -3.52 6.09
C VAL A 81 -1.63 -2.85 5.38
N LEU A 82 -0.49 -3.55 5.21
CA LEU A 82 0.67 -3.03 4.48
C LEU A 82 0.29 -2.61 3.06
N LEU A 83 -0.32 -3.53 2.30
CA LEU A 83 -0.76 -3.29 0.92
C LEU A 83 -1.62 -2.03 0.84
N ARG A 84 -2.64 -1.95 1.70
CA ARG A 84 -3.53 -0.80 1.72
C ARG A 84 -2.81 0.50 2.05
N ASP A 85 -1.93 0.50 3.04
CA ASP A 85 -1.16 1.68 3.43
C ASP A 85 -0.22 2.13 2.30
N ARG A 86 0.37 1.20 1.54
CA ARG A 86 1.23 1.55 0.40
C ARG A 86 0.43 2.27 -0.67
N TRP A 87 -0.73 1.73 -1.01
CA TRP A 87 -1.59 2.28 -2.05
C TRP A 87 -2.16 3.63 -1.67
N ILE A 88 -2.61 3.81 -0.42
CA ILE A 88 -3.08 5.11 0.06
C ILE A 88 -1.92 6.12 0.08
N SER A 89 -0.72 5.71 0.52
CA SER A 89 0.47 6.57 0.52
C SER A 89 0.81 7.09 -0.87
N LEU A 90 0.75 6.23 -1.89
CA LEU A 90 0.96 6.62 -3.28
C LEU A 90 -0.16 7.53 -3.81
N ALA A 91 -1.43 7.13 -3.61
CA ALA A 91 -2.58 7.85 -4.13
C ALA A 91 -2.71 9.26 -3.55
N LEU A 92 -2.47 9.41 -2.24
CA LEU A 92 -2.57 10.68 -1.53
C LEU A 92 -1.23 11.42 -1.40
N ARG A 93 -0.16 10.88 -1.99
CA ARG A 93 1.21 11.43 -1.93
C ARG A 93 1.60 11.80 -0.49
N ARG A 94 1.43 10.85 0.43
CA ARG A 94 1.71 11.04 1.85
C ARG A 94 2.64 9.96 2.40
N ARG A 95 3.18 10.23 3.59
CA ARG A 95 3.92 9.24 4.37
C ARG A 95 3.05 8.04 4.72
N SER A 96 3.74 6.92 4.83
CA SER A 96 3.22 5.66 5.35
C SER A 96 2.83 5.79 6.82
N GLN A 97 1.72 5.17 7.20
CA GLN A 97 1.36 5.07 8.62
C GLN A 97 2.04 3.87 9.27
N LEU A 98 2.13 2.76 8.54
CA LEU A 98 2.82 1.55 8.96
C LEU A 98 4.32 1.73 8.79
N THR A 99 5.07 1.47 9.87
CA THR A 99 6.53 1.55 9.88
C THR A 99 7.15 0.15 9.94
N PRO A 100 8.43 -0.01 9.55
CA PRO A 100 9.12 -1.30 9.66
C PRO A 100 9.21 -1.85 11.10
N LYS A 101 9.02 -0.99 12.12
CA LYS A 101 8.99 -1.42 13.52
C LYS A 101 7.69 -2.16 13.88
N ASP A 102 6.63 -1.87 13.16
CA ASP A 102 5.30 -2.42 13.43
C ASP A 102 5.11 -3.79 12.76
N PHE A 103 5.76 -4.01 11.62
CA PHE A 103 5.65 -5.26 10.86
C PHE A 103 6.95 -5.61 10.11
N ASP A 104 7.54 -6.74 10.48
CA ASP A 104 8.73 -7.29 9.84
C ASP A 104 8.36 -8.10 8.59
N VAL A 105 8.29 -7.39 7.46
CA VAL A 105 7.88 -7.94 6.15
C VAL A 105 8.86 -8.94 5.57
N GLU A 106 10.16 -8.77 5.82
CA GLU A 106 11.23 -9.58 5.20
C GLU A 106 11.26 -10.99 5.78
N ASN A 107 10.99 -11.13 7.08
CA ASN A 107 11.00 -12.42 7.76
C ASN A 107 9.64 -13.13 7.80
N ASN A 108 8.59 -12.55 7.21
CA ASN A 108 7.22 -13.10 7.27
C ASN A 108 6.48 -13.11 5.91
N PRO A 109 7.08 -13.63 4.81
CA PRO A 109 6.42 -13.66 3.50
C PRO A 109 5.15 -14.52 3.51
N LEU A 110 4.11 -14.16 2.75
CA LEU A 110 2.92 -15.01 2.59
C LEU A 110 3.24 -16.29 1.83
N GLU A 111 2.82 -17.42 2.40
CA GLU A 111 2.97 -18.76 1.83
C GLU A 111 1.60 -19.37 1.55
N GLU A 112 1.52 -20.36 0.65
CA GLU A 112 0.24 -21.00 0.28
C GLU A 112 -0.44 -21.63 1.51
N ALA A 113 0.35 -22.12 2.48
CA ALA A 113 -0.13 -22.67 3.74
C ALA A 113 -0.92 -21.65 4.58
N ASP A 114 -0.61 -20.35 4.50
CA ASP A 114 -1.36 -19.29 5.18
C ASP A 114 -2.81 -19.16 4.65
N PHE A 115 -3.06 -19.72 3.46
CA PHE A 115 -4.36 -19.74 2.79
C PHE A 115 -4.90 -21.15 2.60
N GLY A 116 -4.31 -22.19 3.24
CA GLY A 116 -4.68 -23.58 2.99
C GLY A 116 -6.18 -23.86 3.08
N LYS A 117 -6.84 -23.40 4.16
CA LYS A 117 -8.30 -23.51 4.33
C LYS A 117 -9.07 -22.74 3.25
N GLU A 118 -8.66 -21.51 2.94
CA GLU A 118 -9.32 -20.72 1.89
C GLU A 118 -9.19 -21.40 0.53
N ILE A 119 -8.02 -21.94 0.19
CA ILE A 119 -7.77 -22.60 -1.09
C ILE A 119 -8.62 -23.87 -1.21
N GLN A 120 -8.63 -24.71 -0.18
CA GLN A 120 -9.25 -26.04 -0.23
C GLN A 120 -10.75 -26.04 0.08
N GLU A 121 -11.23 -25.18 0.99
CA GLU A 121 -12.58 -25.31 1.57
C GLU A 121 -13.59 -24.26 1.06
N SER A 122 -13.11 -23.05 0.70
CA SER A 122 -14.00 -21.99 0.22
C SER A 122 -14.68 -22.36 -1.11
N LYS A 123 -15.96 -22.01 -1.28
CA LYS A 123 -16.73 -22.32 -2.49
C LYS A 123 -16.77 -21.18 -3.52
N VAL A 124 -16.09 -20.07 -3.24
CA VAL A 124 -16.17 -18.85 -4.08
C VAL A 124 -15.50 -19.06 -5.45
N TYR A 125 -14.36 -19.76 -5.46
CA TYR A 125 -13.59 -20.10 -6.66
C TYR A 125 -13.08 -21.54 -6.60
N ASP A 126 -12.75 -22.11 -7.75
CA ASP A 126 -12.04 -23.38 -7.80
C ASP A 126 -10.59 -23.24 -7.31
N VAL A 127 -9.98 -24.36 -6.93
CA VAL A 127 -8.61 -24.41 -6.38
C VAL A 127 -7.58 -23.79 -7.33
N HIS A 128 -7.74 -24.00 -8.64
CA HIS A 128 -6.78 -23.49 -9.62
C HIS A 128 -6.86 -21.95 -9.70
N THR A 129 -8.06 -21.38 -9.82
CA THR A 129 -8.27 -19.92 -9.79
C THR A 129 -7.71 -19.28 -8.51
N LYS A 130 -7.93 -19.90 -7.35
CA LYS A 130 -7.39 -19.38 -6.07
C LYS A 130 -5.87 -19.38 -6.01
N ARG A 131 -5.21 -20.39 -6.57
CA ARG A 131 -3.75 -20.40 -6.67
C ARG A 131 -3.22 -19.27 -7.55
N ILE A 132 -3.89 -18.96 -8.66
CA ILE A 132 -3.52 -17.81 -9.49
C ILE A 132 -3.73 -16.50 -8.74
N LEU A 133 -4.85 -16.35 -8.01
CA LEU A 133 -5.08 -15.17 -7.15
C LEU A 133 -4.00 -15.04 -6.08
N PHE A 134 -3.59 -16.14 -5.47
CA PHE A 134 -2.51 -16.14 -4.49
C PHE A 134 -1.17 -15.73 -5.12
N THR A 135 -0.82 -16.25 -6.29
CA THR A 135 0.38 -15.80 -7.04
C THR A 135 0.33 -14.30 -7.32
N ALA A 136 -0.81 -13.78 -7.76
CA ALA A 136 -0.98 -12.34 -7.98
C ALA A 136 -0.81 -11.53 -6.67
N LEU A 137 -1.38 -12.01 -5.56
CA LEU A 137 -1.22 -11.40 -4.24
C LEU A 137 0.25 -11.40 -3.78
N GLN A 138 1.00 -12.47 -4.03
CA GLN A 138 2.44 -12.51 -3.73
C GLN A 138 3.21 -11.45 -4.53
N GLN A 139 2.89 -11.26 -5.82
CA GLN A 139 3.53 -10.19 -6.59
C GLN A 139 3.14 -8.79 -6.07
N GLN A 140 1.89 -8.60 -5.61
CA GLN A 140 1.49 -7.36 -4.93
C GLN A 140 2.29 -7.11 -3.65
N CYS A 141 2.51 -8.15 -2.83
CA CYS A 141 3.30 -8.05 -1.61
C CYS A 141 4.76 -7.67 -1.90
N ARG A 142 5.37 -8.29 -2.91
CA ARG A 142 6.74 -7.94 -3.36
C ARG A 142 6.82 -6.52 -3.88
N LEU A 143 5.82 -6.07 -4.64
CA LEU A 143 5.73 -4.69 -5.10
C LEU A 143 5.57 -3.70 -3.94
N ALA A 144 4.76 -4.03 -2.93
CA ALA A 144 4.53 -3.20 -1.75
C ALA A 144 5.81 -2.94 -0.93
N ILE A 145 6.71 -3.92 -0.86
CA ILE A 145 8.04 -3.72 -0.26
C ILE A 145 8.83 -2.70 -1.07
N ILE A 146 8.90 -2.84 -2.41
CA ILE A 146 9.61 -1.88 -3.28
C ILE A 146 9.02 -0.47 -3.17
N ILE A 147 7.69 -0.36 -3.10
CA ILE A 147 6.98 0.91 -2.89
C ILE A 147 7.35 1.51 -1.52
N THR A 148 7.56 0.71 -0.49
CA THR A 148 7.97 1.22 0.83
C THR A 148 9.30 1.96 0.76
N ASP A 149 10.28 1.41 0.04
CA ASP A 149 11.57 2.08 -0.17
C ASP A 149 11.41 3.37 -0.97
N MET A 150 10.59 3.36 -2.02
CA MET A 150 10.31 4.53 -2.85
C MET A 150 9.62 5.64 -2.04
N VAL A 151 8.58 5.31 -1.27
CA VAL A 151 7.86 6.26 -0.42
C VAL A 151 8.80 6.83 0.63
N SER A 152 9.67 6.02 1.24
CA SER A 152 10.73 6.52 2.12
C SER A 152 11.62 7.52 1.40
N LEU A 153 12.10 7.24 0.18
CA LEU A 153 12.97 8.15 -0.56
C LEU A 153 12.29 9.50 -0.85
N ILE A 154 11.02 9.48 -1.25
CA ILE A 154 10.27 10.70 -1.58
C ILE A 154 10.06 11.56 -0.33
N PHE A 155 9.63 10.95 0.78
CA PHE A 155 9.22 11.72 1.96
C PHE A 155 10.31 11.94 3.01
N SER A 156 11.44 11.22 2.96
CA SER A 156 12.66 11.55 3.71
C SER A 156 13.31 12.85 3.20
N SER A 157 13.10 13.19 1.92
CA SER A 157 13.57 14.44 1.32
C SER A 157 12.77 15.68 1.78
N CYS A 158 11.60 15.47 2.38
CA CYS A 158 10.67 16.54 2.79
C CYS A 158 10.77 16.91 4.28
N ASP A 159 11.67 16.31 5.06
CA ASP A 159 11.83 16.58 6.51
C ASP A 159 12.58 17.90 6.82
N GLY A 160 12.22 18.99 6.14
CA GLY A 160 12.55 20.34 6.59
C GLY A 160 13.74 21.04 5.95
N PHE A 161 14.30 20.51 4.85
CA PHE A 161 15.19 21.30 4.00
C PHE A 161 14.40 21.96 2.87
N PRO A 162 14.11 23.28 2.95
CA PRO A 162 13.50 24.01 1.84
C PRO A 162 14.42 24.08 0.60
N MET A 163 15.64 23.53 0.68
CA MET A 163 16.67 23.61 -0.34
C MET A 163 17.54 22.33 -0.35
N GLY A 164 17.00 21.23 -0.88
CA GLY A 164 17.78 20.03 -1.25
C GLY A 164 18.37 19.20 -0.10
N LEU A 165 18.78 17.97 -0.42
CA LEU A 165 19.52 17.09 0.50
C LEU A 165 20.95 17.65 0.70
N PRO A 166 21.52 17.58 1.93
CA PRO A 166 22.93 17.90 2.14
C PRO A 166 23.82 17.11 1.17
N SER A 167 24.85 17.75 0.61
CA SER A 167 25.78 17.17 -0.39
C SER A 167 26.36 15.80 0.03
N LYS A 168 26.53 15.54 1.33
CA LYS A 168 27.04 14.27 1.87
C LYS A 168 26.04 13.11 1.83
N GLU A 169 24.74 13.39 1.91
CA GLU A 169 23.68 12.38 1.92
C GLU A 169 23.18 12.07 0.50
N PHE A 170 23.43 12.98 -0.43
CA PHE A 170 23.02 12.86 -1.81
C PHE A 170 23.51 11.58 -2.52
N PRO A 171 24.79 11.17 -2.43
CA PRO A 171 25.26 9.92 -3.06
C PRO A 171 24.55 8.67 -2.52
N ALA A 172 24.28 8.62 -1.22
CA ALA A 172 23.58 7.51 -0.59
C ALA A 172 22.11 7.46 -1.02
N CYS A 173 21.45 8.61 -1.09
CA CYS A 173 20.08 8.72 -1.61
C CYS A 173 19.99 8.27 -3.08
N MET A 174 20.92 8.73 -3.93
CA MET A 174 20.99 8.33 -5.34
C MET A 174 21.21 6.83 -5.50
N SER A 175 22.12 6.24 -4.72
CA SER A 175 22.37 4.79 -4.73
C SER A 175 21.10 4.01 -4.35
N ARG A 176 20.38 4.44 -3.32
CA ARG A 176 19.08 3.85 -2.91
C ARG A 176 18.02 3.99 -4.00
N ALA A 177 17.93 5.14 -4.66
CA ALA A 177 16.99 5.38 -5.76
C ALA A 177 17.29 4.44 -6.95
N MET A 178 18.55 4.30 -7.34
CA MET A 178 18.97 3.39 -8.40
C MET A 178 18.72 1.91 -8.04
N LYS A 179 19.01 1.50 -6.80
CA LYS A 179 18.70 0.15 -6.30
C LYS A 179 17.19 -0.12 -6.35
N THR A 180 16.37 0.83 -5.92
CA THR A 180 14.90 0.73 -5.95
C THR A 180 14.40 0.62 -7.39
N ARG A 181 14.95 1.42 -8.31
CA ARG A 181 14.66 1.34 -9.75
C ARG A 181 14.93 -0.06 -10.32
N ASN A 182 16.09 -0.62 -9.99
CA ASN A 182 16.50 -1.92 -10.52
C ASN A 182 15.61 -3.05 -9.97
N ARG A 183 15.28 -3.02 -8.68
CA ARG A 183 14.32 -3.96 -8.07
C ARG A 183 12.94 -3.86 -8.72
N LEU A 184 12.49 -2.65 -9.03
CA LEU A 184 11.20 -2.43 -9.70
C LEU A 184 11.19 -3.05 -11.10
N ARG A 185 12.24 -2.84 -11.90
CA ARG A 185 12.37 -3.47 -13.23
C ARG A 185 12.46 -4.99 -13.16
N GLN A 186 13.22 -5.50 -12.20
CA GLN A 186 13.32 -6.94 -11.96
C GLN A 186 11.95 -7.54 -11.61
N TRP A 187 11.21 -6.87 -10.70
CA TRP A 187 9.86 -7.27 -10.34
C TRP A 187 8.92 -7.32 -11.54
N GLU A 188 9.00 -6.36 -12.48
CA GLU A 188 8.16 -6.36 -13.69
C GLU A 188 8.40 -7.62 -14.53
N THR A 189 9.66 -7.94 -14.81
CA THR A 189 10.05 -9.12 -15.60
C THR A 189 9.60 -10.41 -14.92
N GLU A 190 9.85 -10.55 -13.62
CA GLU A 190 9.47 -11.74 -12.84
C GLU A 190 7.95 -11.90 -12.76
N THR A 191 7.22 -10.80 -12.54
CA THR A 191 5.75 -10.81 -12.45
C THR A 191 5.12 -11.17 -13.78
N ARG A 192 5.66 -10.64 -14.89
CA ARG A 192 5.19 -10.99 -16.24
C ARG A 192 5.35 -12.48 -16.49
N TYR A 193 6.49 -13.07 -16.13
CA TYR A 193 6.71 -14.50 -16.25
C TYR A 193 5.74 -15.30 -15.34
N ALA A 194 5.67 -14.95 -14.06
CA ALA A 194 4.85 -15.64 -13.07
C ALA A 194 3.35 -15.63 -13.39
N LEU A 195 2.85 -14.57 -14.05
CA LEU A 195 1.45 -14.44 -14.44
C LEU A 195 1.16 -14.85 -15.89
N SER A 196 2.18 -15.06 -16.73
CA SER A 196 2.03 -15.55 -18.11
C SER A 196 1.65 -17.03 -18.21
N THR A 197 1.86 -17.78 -17.13
CA THR A 197 1.51 -19.20 -17.02
C THR A 197 0.02 -19.42 -16.72
N ALA A 198 -0.75 -18.34 -16.54
CA ALA A 198 -2.19 -18.42 -16.35
C ALA A 198 -2.89 -18.87 -17.65
N PRO A 199 -3.96 -19.69 -17.58
CA PRO A 199 -4.71 -20.14 -18.76
C PRO A 199 -5.22 -18.97 -19.62
N SER A 200 -5.48 -19.22 -20.91
CA SER A 200 -6.00 -18.18 -21.82
C SER A 200 -7.35 -17.60 -21.40
N GLU A 201 -8.14 -18.34 -20.61
CA GLU A 201 -9.40 -17.88 -20.02
C GLU A 201 -9.25 -17.74 -18.51
N VAL A 202 -8.68 -16.62 -18.07
CA VAL A 202 -8.60 -16.30 -16.64
C VAL A 202 -9.87 -15.60 -16.18
N HIS A 203 -10.39 -15.99 -15.03
CA HIS A 203 -11.56 -15.35 -14.42
C HIS A 203 -11.39 -13.82 -14.29
N HIS A 204 -12.46 -13.05 -14.53
CA HIS A 204 -12.41 -11.58 -14.60
C HIS A 204 -11.86 -10.92 -13.32
N SER A 205 -12.14 -11.50 -12.15
CA SER A 205 -11.60 -11.00 -10.87
C SER A 205 -10.07 -11.07 -10.83
N VAL A 206 -9.47 -12.16 -11.29
CA VAL A 206 -8.02 -12.33 -11.38
C VAL A 206 -7.43 -11.27 -12.30
N MET A 207 -8.02 -11.07 -13.47
CA MET A 207 -7.59 -10.03 -14.40
C MET A 207 -7.67 -8.63 -13.78
N SER A 208 -8.69 -8.37 -12.95
CA SER A 208 -8.83 -7.10 -12.23
C SER A 208 -7.70 -6.92 -11.20
N PHE A 209 -7.36 -7.96 -10.42
CA PHE A 209 -6.22 -7.93 -9.49
C PHE A 209 -4.89 -7.69 -10.20
N ILE A 210 -4.65 -8.36 -11.33
CA ILE A 210 -3.44 -8.19 -12.13
C ILE A 210 -3.36 -6.76 -12.66
N LYS A 211 -4.41 -6.25 -13.29
CA LYS A 211 -4.47 -4.88 -13.82
C LYS A 211 -4.24 -3.84 -12.73
N MET A 212 -4.87 -4.01 -11.57
CA MET A 212 -4.70 -3.14 -10.42
C MET A 212 -3.23 -3.13 -9.93
N THR A 213 -2.57 -4.28 -9.92
CA THR A 213 -1.14 -4.40 -9.59
C THR A 213 -0.27 -3.60 -10.57
N TYR A 214 -0.55 -3.67 -11.87
CA TYR A 214 0.18 -2.88 -12.87
C TYR A 214 -0.08 -1.38 -12.75
N VAL A 215 -1.31 -0.96 -12.40
CA VAL A 215 -1.59 0.46 -12.11
C VAL A 215 -0.70 0.96 -10.98
N TYR A 216 -0.53 0.17 -9.92
CA TYR A 216 0.35 0.51 -8.80
C TYR A 216 1.84 0.47 -9.15
N TYR A 217 2.24 -0.32 -10.15
CA TYR A 217 3.60 -0.32 -10.69
C TYR A 217 3.91 0.93 -11.53
N GLN A 218 2.94 1.46 -12.27
CA GLN A 218 3.19 2.60 -13.17
C GLN A 218 3.63 3.85 -12.42
N TYR A 219 3.06 4.10 -11.24
CA TYR A 219 3.43 5.27 -10.42
C TYR A 219 4.92 5.28 -10.02
N PRO A 220 5.49 4.25 -9.34
CA PRO A 220 6.92 4.19 -9.04
C PRO A 220 7.79 4.19 -10.29
N ALA A 221 7.35 3.52 -11.36
CA ALA A 221 8.09 3.46 -12.62
C ALA A 221 8.26 4.84 -13.27
N CYS A 222 7.23 5.69 -13.20
CA CYS A 222 7.30 7.07 -13.69
C CYS A 222 8.06 8.00 -12.73
N ALA A 223 7.86 7.87 -11.41
CA ALA A 223 8.38 8.81 -10.41
C ALA A 223 9.89 8.67 -10.16
N ILE A 224 10.44 7.44 -10.12
CA ILE A 224 11.87 7.23 -9.84
C ILE A 224 12.79 7.89 -10.88
N PRO A 225 12.51 7.84 -12.20
CA PRO A 225 13.26 8.60 -13.20
C PRO A 225 13.37 10.10 -12.91
N PHE A 226 12.33 10.76 -12.41
CA PHE A 226 12.39 12.19 -12.06
C PHE A 226 13.34 12.46 -10.90
N LEU A 227 13.37 11.58 -9.89
CA LEU A 227 14.34 11.65 -8.79
C LEU A 227 15.79 11.47 -9.28
N THR A 228 15.98 10.71 -10.37
CA THR A 228 17.31 10.44 -10.92
C THR A 228 17.75 11.37 -12.07
N LYS A 229 16.82 12.09 -12.72
CA LYS A 229 17.09 12.96 -13.89
C LYS A 229 17.38 14.42 -13.55
N SER A 230 17.12 14.88 -12.32
CA SER A 230 17.39 16.26 -11.88
C SER A 230 18.89 16.67 -11.94
N THR A 231 19.79 15.79 -12.41
CA THR A 231 21.24 15.99 -12.44
C THR A 231 21.88 15.87 -13.82
N ASP A 232 21.11 15.66 -14.90
CA ASP A 232 21.69 15.63 -16.25
C ASP A 232 21.77 17.02 -16.91
N SER A 233 21.35 18.09 -16.22
CA SER A 233 21.60 19.46 -16.67
C SER A 233 22.80 20.05 -15.93
N PRO A 234 23.88 20.46 -16.63
CA PRO A 234 24.90 21.30 -16.02
C PRO A 234 24.25 22.63 -15.63
N VAL A 235 24.66 23.16 -14.48
CA VAL A 235 24.26 24.44 -13.93
C VAL A 235 24.20 25.52 -15.02
N SER A 236 23.01 26.04 -15.26
CA SER A 236 22.82 27.42 -15.70
C SER A 236 21.78 28.05 -14.77
N GLU A 237 22.21 29.12 -14.10
CA GLU A 237 21.38 30.01 -13.28
C GLU A 237 20.10 30.48 -13.98
N GLN A 238 19.14 30.90 -13.13
CA GLN A 238 17.86 31.53 -13.43
C GLN A 238 16.82 30.70 -14.18
N THR A 239 15.93 30.04 -13.43
CA THR A 239 14.51 30.45 -13.34
C THR A 239 13.80 29.66 -12.25
N GLY A 240 13.22 30.37 -11.28
CA GLY A 240 12.45 29.78 -10.18
C GLY A 240 11.21 29.08 -10.71
N ILE A 241 11.05 27.80 -10.33
CA ILE A 241 9.82 27.05 -10.58
C ILE A 241 8.75 27.57 -9.62
N ARG A 242 7.94 28.49 -10.13
CA ARG A 242 6.68 28.94 -9.53
C ARG A 242 5.68 27.79 -9.60
N TRP A 243 5.46 27.12 -8.48
CA TRP A 243 4.34 26.19 -8.32
C TRP A 243 3.03 26.93 -8.56
N MET A 244 2.17 26.40 -9.42
CA MET A 244 0.84 26.96 -9.69
C MET A 244 -0.02 26.89 -8.42
N ALA A 245 -0.03 27.99 -7.69
CA ALA A 245 -1.14 28.42 -6.86
C ALA A 245 -1.59 29.79 -7.39
N ASN A 246 -2.54 29.81 -8.33
CA ASN A 246 -3.57 30.84 -8.36
C ASN A 246 -4.73 30.41 -9.27
N SER A 247 -5.85 30.09 -8.64
CA SER A 247 -7.17 30.11 -9.26
C SER A 247 -8.02 30.99 -8.35
N GLY A 248 -8.43 32.17 -8.82
CA GLY A 248 -9.40 33.02 -8.14
C GLY A 248 -9.04 34.51 -8.15
N GLY A 249 -9.87 35.31 -8.81
CA GLY A 249 -9.88 36.77 -8.71
C GLY A 249 -9.85 37.47 -10.07
N GLY A 250 -10.96 37.38 -10.81
CA GLY A 250 -11.25 38.34 -11.88
C GLY A 250 -12.05 39.49 -11.28
N ASP A 251 -11.60 40.71 -11.54
CA ASP A 251 -12.45 41.90 -11.63
C ASP A 251 -12.88 42.07 -13.09
#